data_AF-A0A520EAJ7-F1
#
_entry.id   AF-A0A520EAJ7-F1
#
_cell.length_a   1.000
_cell.length_b   1.000
_cell.length_c   1.000
_cell.angle_alpha   90.00
_cell.angle_beta   90.00
_cell.angle_gamma   90.00
#
_symmetry.space_group_name_H-M   'P 1'
#
loop_
_entity.id
_entity.type
_entity.pdbx_description
1 polymer ?
#
loop_
_entity_poly.entity_id
_entity_poly.type
_entity_poly.pdbx_seq_one_letter_code
_entity_poly.pdbx_strand_id
1 'polypeptide(L)'
;MSVTAGSHEGTSRALDASAQLPKKDTLVKKMTKTGKVLATGAAAALSAGAISVIGAASASAADVTLEKNFLYKCEVVAGGLNLGIQDIGVLASTSVPDTVTPGQVIPETPVNITLTMPELLRQSTALLLGGREASGASTNSAVTLTTGGQTTTIAIPNLGAPRTPIPQVANEPWLIPATGVVPPITTPDYAVDSVVIGMPASFNITATIYKADNSTIPSTLACNGP
;
A
#
# COMPACT_ATOMS: atom_id res chain seq x y z
N MET A 1 7.48 54.93 -38.99
CA MET A 1 7.42 53.98 -40.11
C MET A 1 6.76 52.72 -39.62
N SER A 2 5.48 52.55 -39.96
CA SER A 2 4.72 51.33 -39.73
C SER A 2 4.85 50.44 -40.96
N VAL A 3 5.11 49.14 -40.80
CA VAL A 3 4.76 48.12 -41.79
C VAL A 3 4.36 46.83 -41.06
N THR A 4 3.28 46.27 -41.59
CA THR A 4 2.44 45.15 -41.15
C THR A 4 2.87 43.80 -41.76
N ALA A 5 2.54 42.75 -41.01
CA ALA A 5 2.36 41.31 -41.27
C ALA A 5 2.54 40.63 -42.66
N GLY A 6 2.99 39.37 -42.59
CA GLY A 6 2.69 38.25 -43.50
C GLY A 6 3.10 36.93 -42.80
N SER A 7 2.18 36.22 -42.15
CA SER A 7 1.43 35.04 -42.65
C SER A 7 2.30 33.86 -43.10
N HIS A 8 2.34 32.81 -42.28
CA HIS A 8 2.49 31.44 -42.77
C HIS A 8 1.58 30.51 -41.94
N GLU A 9 0.65 29.89 -42.66
CA GLU A 9 -0.25 28.83 -42.22
C GLU A 9 0.53 27.61 -41.71
N GLY A 10 0.04 27.03 -40.62
CA GLY A 10 0.54 25.79 -40.03
C GLY A 10 -0.57 25.12 -39.22
N THR A 11 -1.54 24.57 -39.94
CA THR A 11 -2.62 23.72 -39.43
C THR A 11 -2.07 22.55 -38.63
N SER A 12 -2.35 22.49 -37.33
CA SER A 12 -2.31 21.25 -36.56
C SER A 12 -3.31 21.31 -35.41
N ARG A 13 -4.49 20.76 -35.73
CA ARG A 13 -5.37 19.95 -34.88
C ARG A 13 -5.25 20.21 -33.37
N ALA A 14 -6.23 20.94 -32.86
CA ALA A 14 -6.69 20.78 -31.49
C ALA A 14 -7.03 19.31 -31.25
N LEU A 15 -6.23 18.61 -30.44
CA LEU A 15 -6.72 17.45 -29.72
C LEU A 15 -7.47 17.98 -28.50
N ASP A 16 -8.79 17.83 -28.56
CA ASP A 16 -9.67 17.67 -27.40
C ASP A 16 -9.05 16.62 -26.45
N ALA A 17 -8.32 17.10 -25.44
CA ALA A 17 -7.97 16.31 -24.28
C ALA A 17 -8.96 16.68 -23.16
N SER A 18 -10.15 16.10 -23.24
CA SER A 18 -11.06 15.97 -22.11
C SER A 18 -10.31 15.30 -20.95
N ALA A 19 -9.77 16.10 -20.03
CA ALA A 19 -9.18 15.63 -18.78
C ALA A 19 -10.33 15.16 -17.87
N GLN A 20 -10.73 13.92 -18.08
CA GLN A 20 -11.66 13.19 -17.25
C GLN A 20 -11.04 13.03 -15.85
N LEU A 21 -11.69 13.60 -14.83
CA LEU A 21 -11.32 13.42 -13.42
C LEU A 21 -11.16 11.91 -13.09
N PRO A 22 -10.12 11.50 -12.35
CA PRO A 22 -10.00 10.11 -11.92
C PRO A 22 -11.17 9.76 -10.98
N LYS A 23 -11.92 8.74 -11.39
CA LYS A 23 -13.01 8.15 -10.59
C LYS A 23 -12.43 7.63 -9.27
N LYS A 24 -13.10 7.94 -8.17
CA LYS A 24 -12.85 7.34 -6.84
C LYS A 24 -12.91 5.82 -6.95
N ASP A 25 -11.76 5.15 -6.94
CA ASP A 25 -11.64 3.69 -6.92
C ASP A 25 -12.08 3.13 -5.57
N THR A 26 -13.40 2.97 -5.43
CA THR A 26 -14.04 2.29 -4.30
C THR A 26 -14.04 0.80 -4.60
N LEU A 27 -13.33 0.01 -3.79
CA LEU A 27 -13.35 -1.46 -3.87
C LEU A 27 -14.67 -1.94 -3.25
N VAL A 28 -15.59 -2.45 -4.06
CA VAL A 28 -16.80 -3.14 -3.61
C VAL A 28 -16.59 -4.63 -3.87
N LYS A 29 -16.39 -5.44 -2.82
CA LYS A 29 -16.43 -6.91 -2.94
C LYS A 29 -17.89 -7.34 -2.78
N LYS A 30 -18.39 -8.25 -3.63
CA LYS A 30 -19.70 -8.88 -3.43
C LYS A 30 -19.46 -10.25 -2.80
N MET A 31 -19.93 -10.47 -1.58
CA MET A 31 -20.03 -11.82 -1.01
C MET A 31 -21.14 -12.59 -1.73
N THR A 32 -20.75 -13.59 -2.50
CA THR A 32 -21.69 -14.55 -3.09
C THR A 32 -22.08 -15.56 -2.02
N LYS A 33 -23.37 -15.58 -1.64
CA LYS A 33 -23.95 -16.52 -0.69
C LYS A 33 -24.00 -17.91 -1.35
N THR A 34 -23.01 -18.76 -1.09
CA THR A 34 -23.06 -20.16 -1.54
C THR A 34 -24.14 -20.89 -0.77
N GLY A 35 -25.27 -21.14 -1.45
CA GLY A 35 -26.39 -21.89 -0.91
C GLY A 35 -25.96 -23.30 -0.50
N LYS A 36 -26.39 -23.73 0.69
CA LYS A 36 -26.32 -25.12 1.15
C LYS A 36 -26.94 -26.03 0.08
N VAL A 37 -26.13 -26.77 -0.65
CA VAL A 37 -26.61 -27.94 -1.39
C VAL A 37 -26.86 -29.03 -0.37
N LEU A 38 -28.13 -29.27 -0.02
CA LEU A 38 -28.54 -30.48 0.67
C LEU A 38 -28.33 -31.66 -0.27
N ALA A 39 -27.22 -32.39 -0.11
CA ALA A 39 -27.04 -33.68 -0.73
C ALA A 39 -27.80 -34.74 0.09
N THR A 40 -29.07 -34.96 -0.25
CA THR A 40 -29.79 -36.20 0.07
C THR A 40 -29.18 -37.34 -0.73
N GLY A 41 -28.60 -38.34 -0.06
CA GLY A 41 -28.00 -39.49 -0.73
C GLY A 41 -27.78 -40.68 0.22
N ALA A 42 -28.82 -41.53 0.29
CA ALA A 42 -28.85 -42.97 0.55
C ALA A 42 -27.92 -43.60 1.62
N ALA A 43 -28.57 -44.19 2.61
CA ALA A 43 -28.01 -45.15 3.56
C ALA A 43 -27.62 -46.49 2.89
N ALA A 44 -26.45 -47.02 3.24
CA ALA A 44 -26.10 -48.44 3.09
C ALA A 44 -25.13 -48.90 4.21
N ALA A 45 -25.71 -49.65 5.16
CA ALA A 45 -25.20 -50.79 5.91
C ALA A 45 -23.70 -50.94 6.30
N LEU A 46 -23.52 -51.10 7.63
CA LEU A 46 -22.77 -52.16 8.34
C LEU A 46 -21.27 -52.36 8.02
N SER A 47 -20.39 -51.93 8.94
CA SER A 47 -19.47 -52.80 9.72
C SER A 47 -18.29 -52.03 10.32
N ALA A 48 -17.87 -52.49 11.51
CA ALA A 48 -16.60 -52.25 12.21
C ALA A 48 -16.28 -50.82 12.69
N GLY A 49 -16.04 -50.73 14.00
CA GLY A 49 -15.62 -49.51 14.68
C GLY A 49 -14.33 -48.93 14.09
N ALA A 50 -14.46 -47.75 13.50
CA ALA A 50 -13.40 -46.76 13.41
C ALA A 50 -14.07 -45.43 13.76
N ILE A 51 -13.69 -44.86 14.91
CA ILE A 51 -13.99 -43.46 15.21
C ILE A 51 -13.08 -42.65 14.29
N SER A 52 -13.48 -42.50 13.03
CA SER A 52 -12.88 -41.53 12.13
C SER A 52 -13.25 -40.17 12.69
N VAL A 53 -12.32 -39.55 13.41
CA VAL A 53 -12.35 -38.12 13.67
C VAL A 53 -12.41 -37.48 12.29
N ILE A 54 -13.61 -37.08 11.86
CA ILE A 54 -13.80 -36.20 10.72
C ILE A 54 -13.25 -34.87 11.23
N GLY A 55 -11.93 -34.72 11.15
CA GLY A 55 -11.31 -33.41 11.21
C GLY A 55 -12.03 -32.61 10.15
N ALA A 56 -12.84 -31.65 10.59
CA ALA A 56 -13.30 -30.59 9.73
C ALA A 56 -12.00 -29.98 9.17
N ALA A 57 -11.62 -30.39 7.97
CA ALA A 57 -10.61 -29.69 7.22
C ALA A 57 -11.13 -28.26 7.17
N SER A 58 -10.47 -27.37 7.91
CA SER A 58 -10.65 -25.94 7.75
C SER A 58 -10.49 -25.72 6.26
N ALA A 59 -11.60 -25.41 5.59
CA ALA A 59 -11.55 -24.93 4.22
C ALA A 59 -10.63 -23.72 4.28
N SER A 60 -9.38 -23.93 3.88
CA SER A 60 -8.41 -22.86 3.80
C SER A 60 -8.88 -22.07 2.60
N ALA A 61 -9.65 -21.02 2.89
CA ALA A 61 -9.85 -19.88 2.01
C ALA A 61 -8.54 -19.63 1.26
N ALA A 62 -8.59 -19.62 -0.07
CA ALA A 62 -7.38 -19.36 -0.84
C ALA A 62 -6.91 -17.95 -0.48
N ASP A 63 -5.63 -17.80 -0.18
CA ASP A 63 -5.06 -16.49 0.06
C ASP A 63 -5.08 -15.68 -1.25
N VAL A 64 -5.48 -14.43 -1.15
CA VAL A 64 -5.51 -13.49 -2.26
C VAL A 64 -4.45 -12.43 -2.02
N THR A 65 -3.54 -12.30 -2.97
CA THR A 65 -2.59 -11.19 -3.02
C THR A 65 -3.31 -9.90 -3.42
N LEU A 66 -3.24 -8.90 -2.56
CA LEU A 66 -3.73 -7.55 -2.80
C LEU A 66 -2.53 -6.65 -3.06
N GLU A 67 -2.50 -6.03 -4.23
CA GLU A 67 -1.49 -5.03 -4.60
C GLU A 67 -2.18 -3.72 -4.98
N LYS A 68 -1.70 -2.60 -4.42
CA LYS A 68 -2.19 -1.26 -4.74
C LYS A 68 -1.08 -0.23 -4.76
N ASN A 69 -1.16 0.67 -5.72
CA ASN A 69 -0.28 1.83 -5.83
C ASN A 69 -1.01 3.10 -5.39
N PHE A 70 -0.36 3.90 -4.55
CA PHE A 70 -0.84 5.18 -4.07
C PHE A 70 0.22 6.26 -4.30
N LEU A 71 -0.22 7.48 -4.58
CA LEU A 71 0.67 8.64 -4.67
C LEU A 71 0.45 9.52 -3.44
N TYR A 72 1.47 9.65 -2.60
CA TYR A 72 1.42 10.49 -1.40
C TYR A 72 2.20 11.78 -1.63
N LYS A 73 1.66 12.88 -1.12
CA LYS A 73 2.36 14.16 -1.02
C LYS A 73 3.09 14.22 0.30
N CYS A 74 4.41 14.12 0.25
CA CYS A 74 5.25 14.08 1.44
C CYS A 74 6.08 15.36 1.55
N GLU A 75 5.90 16.13 2.61
CA GLU A 75 6.85 17.17 2.99
C GLU A 75 8.11 16.51 3.56
N VAL A 76 9.26 16.78 2.94
CA VAL A 76 10.53 16.16 3.31
C VAL A 76 11.46 17.18 3.93
N VAL A 77 11.92 16.92 5.15
CA VAL A 77 12.92 17.74 5.85
C VAL A 77 14.10 16.87 6.22
N ALA A 78 15.31 17.25 5.81
CA ALA A 78 16.53 16.49 6.06
C ALA A 78 17.64 17.39 6.60
N GLY A 79 18.18 17.07 7.78
CA GLY A 79 19.24 17.85 8.42
C GLY A 79 18.85 19.31 8.70
N GLY A 80 17.56 19.58 8.90
CA GLY A 80 17.01 20.93 9.05
C GLY A 80 16.75 21.67 7.73
N LEU A 81 17.09 21.09 6.58
CA LEU A 81 16.77 21.65 5.26
C LEU A 81 15.41 21.13 4.79
N ASN A 82 14.50 22.03 4.42
CA ASN A 82 13.24 21.66 3.79
C ASN A 82 13.48 21.38 2.29
N LEU A 83 13.25 20.13 1.86
CA LEU A 83 13.38 19.66 0.49
C LEU A 83 12.06 19.76 -0.31
N GLY A 84 11.04 20.39 0.29
CA GLY A 84 9.74 20.64 -0.29
C GLY A 84 8.79 19.44 -0.21
N ILE A 85 7.66 19.60 -0.89
CA ILE A 85 6.64 18.56 -1.04
C ILE A 85 6.98 17.72 -2.25
N GLN A 86 7.05 16.40 -2.06
CA GLN A 86 7.44 15.43 -3.07
C GLN A 86 6.32 14.41 -3.26
N ASP A 87 6.06 14.05 -4.52
CA ASP A 87 5.13 12.97 -4.85
C ASP A 87 5.86 11.64 -4.72
N ILE A 88 5.56 10.88 -3.66
CA ILE A 88 6.19 9.59 -3.36
C ILE A 88 5.19 8.48 -3.70
N GLY A 89 5.62 7.57 -4.59
CA GLY A 89 4.84 6.39 -4.92
C GLY A 89 4.92 5.36 -3.81
N VAL A 90 3.79 4.77 -3.43
CA VAL A 90 3.67 3.76 -2.39
C VAL A 90 2.97 2.56 -2.99
N LEU A 91 3.74 1.53 -3.33
CA LEU A 91 3.22 0.23 -3.74
C LEU A 91 3.07 -0.65 -2.51
N ALA A 92 1.85 -0.92 -2.07
CA ALA A 92 1.56 -1.81 -0.96
C ALA A 92 1.09 -3.18 -1.48
N SER A 93 1.65 -4.26 -0.92
CA SER A 93 1.31 -5.64 -1.25
C SER A 93 1.14 -6.47 0.03
N THR A 94 0.07 -7.26 0.08
CA THR A 94 -0.22 -8.17 1.21
C THR A 94 -1.04 -9.37 0.74
N SER A 95 -1.11 -10.42 1.54
CA SER A 95 -1.85 -11.65 1.23
C SER A 95 -2.87 -11.90 2.32
N VAL A 96 -4.15 -11.96 1.99
CA VAL A 96 -5.23 -12.15 2.96
C VAL A 96 -6.21 -13.25 2.52
N PRO A 97 -6.86 -13.95 3.46
CA PRO A 97 -7.86 -14.97 3.12
C PRO A 97 -8.98 -14.40 2.23
N ASP A 98 -9.44 -15.17 1.24
CA ASP A 98 -10.54 -14.75 0.36
C ASP A 98 -11.84 -14.43 1.11
N THR A 99 -12.09 -15.13 2.21
CA THR A 99 -13.30 -15.13 3.02
C THR A 99 -12.95 -15.26 4.48
N VAL A 100 -13.66 -14.50 5.30
CA VAL A 100 -13.55 -14.52 6.76
C VAL A 100 -14.97 -14.50 7.33
N THR A 101 -15.21 -15.28 8.37
CA THR A 101 -16.50 -15.26 9.09
C THR A 101 -16.42 -14.30 10.28
N PRO A 102 -17.54 -13.67 10.70
CA PRO A 102 -17.57 -12.92 11.95
C PRO A 102 -17.06 -13.76 13.14
N GLY A 103 -16.25 -13.16 14.01
CA GLY A 103 -15.56 -13.84 15.10
C GLY A 103 -14.32 -14.65 14.70
N GLN A 104 -14.04 -14.83 13.41
CA GLN A 104 -12.81 -15.47 12.95
C GLN A 104 -11.61 -14.54 13.17
N VAL A 105 -10.51 -15.10 13.67
CA VAL A 105 -9.22 -14.42 13.76
C VAL A 105 -8.51 -14.55 12.43
N ILE A 106 -8.20 -13.41 11.82
CA ILE A 106 -7.24 -13.29 10.73
C ILE A 106 -5.86 -13.31 11.37
N PRO A 107 -4.96 -14.24 10.98
CA PRO A 107 -3.63 -14.33 11.57
C PRO A 107 -2.80 -13.08 11.26
N GLU A 108 -1.64 -12.96 11.92
CA GLU A 108 -0.67 -11.93 11.58
C GLU A 108 -0.35 -11.98 10.09
N THR A 109 -0.38 -10.82 9.44
CA THR A 109 -0.27 -10.74 8.00
C THR A 109 0.93 -9.87 7.62
N PRO A 110 1.91 -10.40 6.84
CA PRO A 110 3.02 -9.60 6.37
C PRO A 110 2.53 -8.57 5.35
N VAL A 111 3.09 -7.37 5.44
CA VAL A 111 2.88 -6.28 4.49
C VAL A 111 4.22 -5.89 3.91
N ASN A 112 4.28 -5.86 2.57
CA ASN A 112 5.42 -5.40 1.81
C ASN A 112 5.06 -4.08 1.15
N ILE A 113 5.87 -3.05 1.35
CA ILE A 113 5.69 -1.74 0.75
C ILE A 113 6.95 -1.39 -0.04
N THR A 114 6.79 -0.87 -1.25
CA THR A 114 7.88 -0.28 -2.02
C THR A 114 7.61 1.21 -2.18
N LEU A 115 8.48 2.03 -1.60
CA LEU A 115 8.47 3.47 -1.80
C LEU A 115 9.26 3.82 -3.06
N THR A 116 8.66 4.60 -3.95
CA THR A 116 9.31 5.15 -5.14
C THR A 116 9.59 6.63 -4.90
N MET A 117 10.86 6.97 -4.75
CA MET A 117 11.28 8.34 -4.51
C MET A 117 11.44 9.09 -5.85
N PRO A 118 10.97 10.34 -5.96
CA PRO A 118 11.09 11.11 -7.20
C PRO A 118 12.53 11.56 -7.46
N GLU A 119 12.85 11.79 -8.73
CA GLU A 119 14.20 12.20 -9.17
C GLU A 119 14.68 13.48 -8.48
N LEU A 120 13.80 14.46 -8.26
CA LEU A 120 14.15 15.68 -7.56
C LEU A 120 14.65 15.39 -6.13
N LEU A 121 13.93 14.53 -5.40
CA LEU A 121 14.32 14.14 -4.05
C LEU A 121 15.62 13.34 -4.05
N ARG A 122 15.80 12.42 -5.02
CA ARG A 122 17.05 11.67 -5.22
C ARG A 122 18.22 12.65 -5.43
N GLN A 123 18.06 13.61 -6.34
CA GLN A 123 19.08 14.60 -6.67
C GLN A 123 19.44 15.47 -5.46
N SER A 124 18.44 16.02 -4.75
CA SER A 124 18.67 16.82 -3.55
C SER A 124 19.41 16.02 -2.47
N THR A 125 19.03 14.75 -2.28
CA THR A 125 19.65 13.90 -1.25
C THR A 125 21.07 13.49 -1.63
N ALA A 126 21.30 13.09 -2.88
CA ALA A 126 22.61 12.62 -3.34
C ALA A 126 23.63 13.77 -3.50
N LEU A 127 23.20 14.90 -4.09
CA LEU A 127 24.10 16.00 -4.46
C LEU A 127 24.24 17.06 -3.37
N LEU A 128 23.14 17.48 -2.74
CA LEU A 128 23.20 18.55 -1.73
C LEU A 128 23.59 18.01 -0.36
N LEU A 129 23.04 16.84 0.02
CA LEU A 129 23.29 16.25 1.33
C LEU A 129 24.46 15.25 1.34
N GLY A 130 24.95 14.85 0.17
CA GLY A 130 26.00 13.84 0.04
C GLY A 130 25.55 12.44 0.47
N GLY A 131 24.24 12.17 0.42
CA GLY A 131 23.65 10.89 0.80
C GLY A 131 24.12 9.74 -0.10
N ARG A 132 24.33 8.58 0.53
CA ARG A 132 24.72 7.33 -0.14
C ARG A 132 23.74 6.21 0.13
N GLU A 133 23.20 6.16 1.34
CA GLU A 133 22.17 5.18 1.72
C GLU A 133 21.09 5.86 2.57
N ALA A 134 19.90 5.27 2.59
CA ALA A 134 18.80 5.70 3.44
C ALA A 134 18.15 4.50 4.12
N SER A 135 17.72 4.68 5.37
CA SER A 135 16.82 3.79 6.08
C SER A 135 15.69 4.61 6.69
N GLY A 136 14.61 3.96 7.13
CA GLY A 136 13.57 4.68 7.85
C GLY A 136 12.50 3.76 8.39
N ALA A 137 11.67 4.31 9.27
CA ALA A 137 10.51 3.61 9.79
C ALA A 137 9.34 4.58 9.90
N SER A 138 8.14 4.04 9.72
CA SER A 138 6.94 4.81 9.99
C SER A 138 6.63 4.82 11.48
N THR A 139 6.24 5.96 12.00
CA THR A 139 5.92 6.14 13.43
C THR A 139 4.43 5.91 13.73
N ASN A 140 3.58 5.95 12.70
CA ASN A 140 2.12 5.89 12.84
C ASN A 140 1.45 5.17 11.65
N SER A 141 2.15 4.22 11.03
CA SER A 141 1.55 3.41 9.97
C SER A 141 0.35 2.63 10.48
N ALA A 142 -0.70 2.58 9.65
CA ALA A 142 -1.90 1.83 9.93
C ALA A 142 -2.55 1.36 8.62
N VAL A 143 -3.36 0.31 8.68
CA VAL A 143 -4.32 -0.04 7.63
C VAL A 143 -5.73 0.32 8.09
N THR A 144 -6.61 0.62 7.15
CA THR A 144 -8.04 0.81 7.43
C THR A 144 -8.82 -0.41 6.96
N LEU A 145 -9.77 -0.84 7.79
CA LEU A 145 -10.67 -1.96 7.54
C LEU A 145 -12.09 -1.43 7.54
N THR A 146 -12.78 -1.46 6.41
CA THR A 146 -14.18 -1.02 6.32
C THR A 146 -15.11 -2.21 6.07
N THR A 147 -16.08 -2.44 6.94
CA THR A 147 -17.11 -3.48 6.80
C THR A 147 -18.41 -3.07 7.52
N GLY A 148 -19.57 -3.46 7.00
CA GLY A 148 -20.86 -3.06 7.57
C GLY A 148 -21.06 -1.54 7.71
N GLY A 149 -20.38 -0.74 6.86
CA GLY A 149 -20.37 0.72 6.92
C GLY A 149 -19.50 1.33 8.03
N GLN A 150 -18.78 0.52 8.80
CA GLN A 150 -17.88 0.95 9.86
C GLN A 150 -16.42 0.82 9.43
N THR A 151 -15.60 1.81 9.77
CA THR A 151 -14.15 1.80 9.50
C THR A 151 -13.36 1.66 10.80
N THR A 152 -12.53 0.63 10.87
CA THR A 152 -11.57 0.40 11.95
C THR A 152 -10.15 0.70 11.45
N THR A 153 -9.32 1.30 12.28
CA THR A 153 -7.91 1.55 11.97
C THR A 153 -7.03 0.61 12.79
N ILE A 154 -6.14 -0.12 12.11
CA ILE A 154 -5.25 -1.10 12.73
C ILE A 154 -3.81 -0.63 12.53
N ALA A 155 -3.08 -0.39 13.62
CA ALA A 155 -1.69 0.07 13.58
C ALA A 155 -0.73 -1.03 13.07
N ILE A 156 0.32 -0.61 12.38
CA ILE A 156 1.46 -1.43 11.95
C ILE A 156 2.70 -0.97 12.73
N PRO A 157 2.96 -1.52 13.92
CA PRO A 157 3.94 -0.98 14.86
C PRO A 157 5.39 -1.05 14.37
N ASN A 158 5.70 -1.90 13.39
CA ASN A 158 7.06 -2.17 12.93
C ASN A 158 7.23 -2.01 11.41
N LEU A 159 6.53 -1.06 10.78
CA LEU A 159 6.77 -0.80 9.36
C LEU A 159 8.09 -0.05 9.17
N GLY A 160 9.09 -0.75 8.65
CA GLY A 160 10.44 -0.21 8.48
C GLY A 160 11.06 -0.58 7.14
N ALA A 161 11.90 0.32 6.63
CA ALA A 161 12.78 0.11 5.51
C ALA A 161 14.22 -0.11 6.01
N PRO A 162 14.90 -1.19 5.57
CA PRO A 162 16.32 -1.38 5.87
C PRO A 162 17.17 -0.30 5.18
N ARG A 163 18.45 -0.26 5.54
CA ARG A 163 19.44 0.59 4.86
C ARG A 163 19.55 0.15 3.39
N THR A 164 19.24 1.09 2.49
CA THR A 164 19.20 0.88 1.04
C THR A 164 20.02 1.96 0.34
N PRO A 165 20.65 1.65 -0.80
CA PRO A 165 21.43 2.64 -1.55
C PRO A 165 20.53 3.74 -2.12
N ILE A 166 21.07 4.96 -2.10
CA ILE A 166 20.53 6.10 -2.85
C ILE A 166 21.23 6.10 -4.21
N PRO A 167 20.49 5.98 -5.32
CA PRO A 167 21.10 6.01 -6.64
C PRO A 167 21.87 7.30 -6.90
N GLN A 168 23.09 7.17 -7.41
CA GLN A 168 24.00 8.30 -7.64
C GLN A 168 23.93 8.83 -9.08
N VAL A 169 23.33 8.07 -9.99
CA VAL A 169 23.14 8.42 -11.39
C VAL A 169 21.77 9.07 -11.56
N ALA A 170 21.68 10.07 -12.45
CA ALA A 170 20.42 10.74 -12.76
C ALA A 170 19.43 9.76 -13.42
N ASN A 171 18.14 9.88 -13.06
CA ASN A 171 17.03 9.06 -13.56
C ASN A 171 17.10 7.57 -13.22
N GLU A 172 18.03 7.16 -12.35
CA GLU A 172 18.04 5.80 -11.82
C GLU A 172 16.90 5.67 -10.78
N PRO A 173 15.98 4.71 -10.92
CA PRO A 173 14.85 4.57 -10.01
C PRO A 173 15.32 4.36 -8.56
N TRP A 174 14.87 5.23 -7.67
CA TRP A 174 15.14 5.08 -6.25
C TRP A 174 13.97 4.39 -5.57
N LEU A 175 14.11 3.08 -5.38
CA LEU A 175 13.13 2.21 -4.76
C LEU A 175 13.60 1.81 -3.37
N ILE A 176 12.73 1.99 -2.38
CA ILE A 176 13.00 1.62 -0.99
C ILE A 176 11.98 0.57 -0.56
N PRO A 177 12.38 -0.71 -0.40
CA PRO A 177 11.52 -1.71 0.18
C PRO A 177 11.34 -1.44 1.68
N ALA A 178 10.13 -1.65 2.17
CA ALA A 178 9.76 -1.61 3.57
C ALA A 178 8.89 -2.82 3.89
N THR A 179 9.07 -3.38 5.08
CA THR A 179 8.29 -4.52 5.54
C THR A 179 7.72 -4.24 6.91
N GLY A 180 6.55 -4.82 7.18
CA GLY A 180 5.87 -4.73 8.45
C GLY A 180 4.91 -5.89 8.62
N VAL A 181 4.35 -6.01 9.81
CA VAL A 181 3.37 -7.05 10.14
C VAL A 181 2.13 -6.38 10.70
N VAL A 182 0.99 -6.68 10.10
CA VAL A 182 -0.32 -6.34 10.67
C VAL A 182 -0.61 -7.39 11.75
N PRO A 183 -0.90 -6.98 12.99
CA PRO A 183 -1.20 -7.92 14.07
C PRO A 183 -2.48 -8.71 13.75
N PRO A 184 -2.71 -9.85 14.44
CA PRO A 184 -3.95 -10.60 14.27
C PRO A 184 -5.19 -9.73 14.48
N ILE A 185 -6.18 -9.88 13.61
CA ILE A 185 -7.42 -9.11 13.64
C ILE A 185 -8.59 -10.06 13.88
N THR A 186 -9.38 -9.81 14.93
CA THR A 186 -10.67 -10.48 15.08
C THR A 186 -11.70 -9.80 14.19
N THR A 187 -12.30 -10.58 13.30
CA THR A 187 -13.37 -10.08 12.42
C THR A 187 -14.57 -9.68 13.30
N PRO A 188 -15.04 -8.42 13.24
CA PRO A 188 -16.13 -7.99 14.10
C PRO A 188 -17.46 -8.67 13.76
N ASP A 189 -18.33 -8.83 14.75
CA ASP A 189 -19.63 -9.52 14.59
C ASP A 189 -20.57 -8.84 13.58
N TYR A 190 -20.38 -7.54 13.35
CA TYR A 190 -21.13 -6.75 12.38
C TYR A 190 -20.56 -6.83 10.95
N ALA A 191 -19.51 -7.60 10.71
CA ALA A 191 -18.92 -7.74 9.39
C ALA A 191 -19.92 -8.40 8.43
N VAL A 192 -20.31 -7.66 7.39
CA VAL A 192 -21.26 -8.10 6.36
C VAL A 192 -20.72 -7.75 4.98
N ASP A 193 -21.09 -8.58 3.99
CA ASP A 193 -20.93 -8.42 2.54
C ASP A 193 -19.52 -8.23 1.96
N SER A 194 -18.70 -7.36 2.53
CA SER A 194 -17.33 -7.13 2.12
C SER A 194 -16.49 -6.46 3.18
N VAL A 195 -15.19 -6.68 3.02
CA VAL A 195 -14.14 -6.00 3.76
C VAL A 195 -13.32 -5.21 2.75
N VAL A 196 -13.21 -3.90 2.97
CA VAL A 196 -12.35 -3.03 2.18
C VAL A 196 -11.11 -2.70 3.00
N ILE A 197 -9.95 -3.04 2.46
CA ILE A 197 -8.65 -2.67 3.04
C ILE A 197 -8.17 -1.40 2.35
N GLY A 198 -7.80 -0.40 3.15
CA GLY A 198 -7.24 0.88 2.69
C GLY A 198 -5.95 1.24 3.40
N MET A 199 -5.26 2.24 2.84
CA MET A 199 -4.10 2.90 3.45
C MET A 199 -4.56 4.11 4.28
N PRO A 200 -3.74 4.62 5.22
CA PRO A 200 -4.14 5.72 6.07
C PRO A 200 -4.09 7.04 5.28
N ALA A 201 -4.96 7.98 5.63
CA ALA A 201 -5.00 9.30 4.98
C ALA A 201 -3.72 10.12 5.18
N SER A 202 -2.94 9.82 6.23
CA SER A 202 -1.66 10.45 6.50
C SER A 202 -0.76 9.53 7.32
N PHE A 203 0.55 9.62 7.13
CA PHE A 203 1.55 8.93 7.95
C PHE A 203 2.88 9.71 7.98
N ASN A 204 3.74 9.39 8.94
CA ASN A 204 5.04 10.02 9.16
C ASN A 204 6.15 8.98 9.13
N ILE A 205 7.17 9.22 8.32
CA ILE A 205 8.39 8.43 8.29
C ILE A 205 9.51 9.22 8.98
N THR A 206 10.18 8.57 9.93
CA THR A 206 11.48 9.01 10.42
C THR A 206 12.55 8.23 9.67
N ALA A 207 13.38 8.94 8.90
CA ALA A 207 14.42 8.38 8.08
C ALA A 207 15.82 8.83 8.53
N THR A 208 16.82 8.05 8.18
CA THR A 208 18.23 8.37 8.38
C THR A 208 18.93 8.27 7.03
N ILE A 209 19.60 9.35 6.63
CA ILE A 209 20.46 9.38 5.45
C ILE A 209 21.90 9.16 5.94
N TYR A 210 22.60 8.25 5.30
CA TYR A 210 24.00 7.93 5.58
C TYR A 210 24.88 8.50 4.47
N LYS A 211 25.95 9.19 4.84
CA LYS A 211 26.98 9.67 3.91
C LYS A 211 28.07 8.62 3.70
N ALA A 212 29.00 8.90 2.78
CA ALA A 212 30.13 8.02 2.49
C ALA A 212 31.06 7.77 3.69
N ASP A 213 31.13 8.71 4.64
CA ASP A 213 31.91 8.61 5.87
C ASP A 213 31.14 7.95 7.03
N ASN A 214 29.94 7.41 6.76
CA ASN A 214 28.97 6.90 7.74
C ASN A 214 28.42 7.94 8.72
N SER A 215 28.69 9.24 8.55
CA SER A 215 27.95 10.27 9.26
C SER A 215 26.48 10.25 8.82
N THR A 216 25.59 10.64 9.73
CA THR A 216 24.14 10.56 9.53
C THR A 216 23.50 11.93 9.46
N ILE A 217 22.44 12.03 8.66
CA ILE A 217 21.54 13.16 8.62
C ILE A 217 20.14 12.64 8.98
N PRO A 218 19.49 13.18 10.04
CA PRO A 218 18.11 12.85 10.33
C PRO A 218 17.20 13.43 9.25
N SER A 219 16.17 12.68 8.87
CA SER A 219 15.17 13.09 7.90
C SER A 219 13.76 12.73 8.37
N THR A 220 12.79 13.57 8.07
CA THR A 220 11.38 13.32 8.34
C THR A 220 10.56 13.53 7.08
N LEU A 221 9.60 12.63 6.85
CA LEU A 221 8.65 12.73 5.76
C LEU A 221 7.24 12.74 6.34
N ALA A 222 6.54 13.86 6.20
CA ALA A 222 5.13 13.99 6.59
C ALA A 222 4.26 13.81 5.35
N CYS A 223 3.64 12.64 5.22
CA CYS A 223 2.93 12.20 4.03
C CYS A 223 1.42 12.33 4.19
N ASN A 224 0.78 12.94 3.19
CA ASN A 224 -0.68 13.03 3.07
C ASN A 224 -1.13 12.27 1.83
N GLY A 225 -2.13 11.42 2.01
CA GLY A 225 -2.71 10.57 0.99
C GLY A 225 -3.59 11.34 0.01
N PRO A 226 -3.95 10.69 -1.11
CA PRO A 226 -4.81 11.26 -2.15
C PRO A 226 -6.28 11.41 -1.72
#